data_AF-A0A803Y9I8-F1
#
_entry.id   AF-A0A803Y9I8-F1
#
_cell.length_a   1.000
_cell.length_b   1.000
_cell.length_c   1.000
_cell.angle_alpha   90.00
_cell.angle_beta   90.00
_cell.angle_gamma   90.00
#
_symmetry.space_group_name_H-M   'P 1'
#
loop_
_entity.id
_entity.type
_entity.pdbx_description
1 polymer ?
#
loop_
_entity_poly.entity_id
_entity_poly.type
_entity_poly.pdbx_seq_one_letter_code
_entity_poly.pdbx_strand_id
1 'polypeptide(L)'
;MRAPALLLALTLFLVIDEASLELQYMVIFPAVIHHFQEEKLCIHFSSVTEDVHLAVTLEVETWSQTVVEKDSEEVFFLHVLIHSSDNVLFEGYKKVLVMPQKSIILIQTDKAFYKPGETGEE
;
A
#
# COMPACT_ATOMS: atom_id res chain seq x y z
N MET A 1 -21.06 -15.01 -58.62
CA MET A 1 -20.83 -16.14 -57.68
C MET A 1 -19.68 -15.84 -56.70
N ARG A 2 -19.68 -14.68 -56.03
CA ARG A 2 -18.55 -14.24 -55.17
C ARG A 2 -18.99 -13.64 -53.82
N ALA A 3 -20.26 -13.84 -53.46
CA ALA A 3 -20.82 -13.45 -52.17
C ALA A 3 -20.58 -14.48 -51.03
N PRO A 4 -20.62 -15.81 -51.25
CA PRO A 4 -20.56 -16.74 -50.13
C PRO A 4 -19.17 -16.80 -49.47
N ALA A 5 -18.11 -16.59 -50.25
CA ALA A 5 -16.74 -16.56 -49.72
C ALA A 5 -16.45 -15.31 -48.87
N LEU A 6 -17.05 -14.16 -49.22
CA LEU A 6 -16.91 -12.92 -48.44
C LEU A 6 -17.72 -12.98 -47.14
N LEU A 7 -18.90 -13.61 -47.16
CA LEU A 7 -19.71 -13.86 -45.97
C LEU A 7 -18.99 -14.80 -44.97
N LEU A 8 -18.36 -15.87 -45.47
CA LEU A 8 -17.52 -16.77 -44.67
C LEU A 8 -16.30 -16.05 -44.07
N ALA A 9 -15.65 -15.19 -44.85
CA ALA A 9 -14.52 -14.39 -44.36
C ALA A 9 -14.95 -13.37 -43.28
N LEU A 10 -16.11 -12.74 -43.42
CA LEU A 10 -16.69 -11.85 -42.41
C LEU A 10 -17.08 -12.59 -41.12
N THR A 11 -17.63 -13.81 -41.22
CA THR A 11 -17.92 -14.63 -40.02
C THR A 11 -16.66 -15.11 -39.31
N LEU A 12 -15.55 -15.33 -40.04
CA LEU A 12 -14.25 -15.65 -39.44
C LEU A 12 -13.59 -14.43 -38.79
N PHE A 13 -13.86 -13.22 -39.30
CA PHE A 13 -13.31 -11.98 -38.75
C PHE A 13 -14.06 -11.48 -37.49
N LEU A 14 -15.33 -11.87 -37.32
CA LEU A 14 -16.16 -11.46 -36.18
C LEU A 14 -15.99 -12.37 -34.94
N VAL A 15 -15.21 -13.45 -35.03
CA VAL A 15 -14.97 -14.39 -33.92
C VAL A 15 -13.49 -14.38 -33.52
N ILE A 16 -12.95 -13.18 -33.31
CA ILE A 16 -11.75 -13.00 -32.50
C ILE A 16 -11.97 -11.77 -31.62
N ASP A 17 -13.04 -11.79 -30.82
CA ASP A 17 -13.02 -11.07 -29.55
C ASP A 17 -12.54 -12.10 -28.53
N GLU A 18 -11.24 -12.35 -28.55
CA GLU A 18 -10.60 -12.94 -27.39
C GLU A 18 -10.67 -11.82 -26.35
N ALA A 19 -11.68 -11.89 -25.48
CA ALA A 19 -11.75 -11.05 -24.31
C ALA A 19 -10.48 -11.33 -23.52
N SER A 20 -9.41 -10.60 -23.82
CA SER A 20 -8.17 -10.71 -23.09
C SER A 20 -8.55 -10.34 -21.66
N LEU A 21 -8.49 -11.32 -20.76
CA LEU A 21 -8.59 -11.08 -19.34
C LEU A 21 -7.27 -10.39 -18.97
N GLU A 22 -7.14 -9.12 -19.34
CA GLU A 22 -6.00 -8.30 -18.94
C GLU A 22 -6.12 -8.15 -17.43
N LEU A 23 -5.23 -8.81 -16.70
CA LEU A 23 -5.20 -8.76 -15.25
C LEU A 23 -5.02 -7.31 -14.82
N GLN A 24 -6.04 -6.72 -14.20
CA GLN A 24 -5.93 -5.38 -13.64
C GLN A 24 -5.76 -5.51 -12.13
N TYR A 25 -4.67 -4.95 -11.64
CA TYR A 25 -4.40 -4.84 -10.22
C TYR A 25 -4.28 -3.37 -9.85
N MET A 26 -4.67 -3.06 -8.60
CA MET A 26 -4.46 -1.75 -8.01
C MET A 26 -3.87 -1.96 -6.62
N VAL A 27 -2.72 -1.34 -6.39
CA VAL A 27 -2.01 -1.38 -5.11
C VAL A 27 -1.98 0.03 -4.54
N ILE A 28 -2.49 0.18 -3.33
CA ILE A 28 -2.51 1.45 -2.60
C ILE A 28 -1.77 1.23 -1.28
N PHE A 29 -0.70 1.97 -1.08
CA PHE A 29 0.09 2.00 0.15
C PHE A 29 0.07 3.42 0.74
N PRO A 30 0.25 3.55 2.06
CA PRO A 30 0.43 4.85 2.68
C PRO A 30 1.76 5.48 2.26
N ALA A 31 1.79 6.81 2.16
CA ALA A 31 3.04 7.55 1.94
C ALA A 31 3.85 7.72 3.24
N VAL A 32 3.17 7.62 4.39
CA VAL A 32 3.75 7.77 5.74
C VAL A 32 3.29 6.60 6.61
N ILE A 33 4.21 5.96 7.33
CA ILE A 33 3.94 4.84 8.24
C ILE A 33 4.36 5.26 9.65
N HIS A 34 3.48 5.12 10.64
CA HIS A 34 3.81 5.45 12.01
C HIS A 34 4.34 4.24 12.79
N HIS A 35 5.40 4.43 13.57
CA HIS A 35 5.90 3.39 14.48
C HIS A 35 4.80 2.92 15.44
N PHE A 36 4.73 1.61 15.67
CA PHE A 36 3.82 0.98 16.62
C PHE A 36 2.32 1.21 16.34
N GLN A 37 1.97 1.61 15.13
CA GLN A 37 0.59 1.70 14.64
C GLN A 37 0.32 0.64 13.57
N GLU A 38 -0.92 0.15 13.51
CA GLU A 38 -1.38 -0.67 12.40
C GLU A 38 -1.70 0.25 11.21
N GLU A 39 -0.96 0.11 10.12
CA GLU A 39 -1.20 0.83 8.86
C GLU A 39 -1.88 -0.09 7.85
N LYS A 40 -2.75 0.47 7.01
CA LYS A 40 -3.52 -0.30 6.02
C LYS A 40 -2.91 -0.21 4.63
N LEU A 41 -2.66 -1.38 4.04
CA LEU A 41 -2.29 -1.54 2.63
C LEU A 41 -3.46 -2.23 1.92
N CYS A 42 -3.92 -1.63 0.82
CA CYS A 42 -5.09 -2.11 0.08
C CYS A 42 -4.67 -2.61 -1.29
N ILE A 43 -5.09 -3.82 -1.63
CA ILE A 43 -4.87 -4.40 -2.95
C ILE A 43 -6.20 -4.87 -3.51
N HIS A 44 -6.43 -4.54 -4.77
CA HIS A 44 -7.58 -4.99 -5.53
C HIS A 44 -7.11 -5.75 -6.77
N PHE A 45 -7.68 -6.92 -6.96
CA PHE A 45 -7.47 -7.78 -8.13
C PHE A 45 -8.77 -7.88 -8.91
N SER A 46 -8.74 -7.65 -10.22
CA SER A 46 -9.83 -7.99 -11.12
C SER A 46 -9.39 -9.04 -12.13
N SER A 47 -10.34 -9.86 -12.56
CA SER A 47 -10.14 -10.88 -13.61
C SER A 47 -9.09 -11.95 -13.27
N VAL A 48 -8.77 -12.15 -11.99
CA VAL A 48 -7.87 -13.22 -11.54
C VAL A 48 -8.60 -14.56 -11.62
N THR A 49 -8.07 -15.48 -12.42
CA THR A 49 -8.58 -16.85 -12.61
C THR A 49 -7.79 -17.91 -11.86
N GLU A 50 -6.63 -17.54 -11.30
CA GLU A 50 -5.64 -18.42 -10.68
C GLU A 50 -5.33 -17.95 -9.26
N ASP A 51 -4.74 -18.82 -8.43
CA ASP A 51 -4.28 -18.43 -7.10
C ASP A 51 -3.08 -17.50 -7.22
N VAL A 52 -3.13 -16.37 -6.52
CA VAL A 52 -2.10 -15.32 -6.54
C VAL A 52 -1.45 -15.22 -5.17
N HIS A 53 -0.11 -15.22 -5.16
CA HIS A 53 0.70 -14.99 -3.98
C HIS A 53 1.20 -13.55 -3.94
N LEU A 54 0.99 -12.90 -2.80
CA LEU A 54 1.43 -11.54 -2.53
C LEU A 54 2.58 -11.56 -1.53
N ALA A 55 3.66 -10.87 -1.86
CA ALA A 55 4.73 -10.54 -0.94
C ALA A 55 4.84 -9.01 -0.81
N VAL A 56 4.92 -8.52 0.42
CA VAL A 56 5.14 -7.11 0.74
C VAL A 56 6.32 -7.02 1.69
N THR A 57 7.37 -6.32 1.27
CA THR A 57 8.62 -6.17 2.01
C THR A 57 8.87 -4.69 2.26
N LEU A 58 9.28 -4.36 3.48
CA LEU A 58 9.75 -3.02 3.83
C LEU A 58 11.28 -3.06 3.93
N GLU A 59 11.95 -2.40 2.99
CA GLU A 59 13.41 -2.37 2.88
C GLU A 59 13.95 -1.01 3.32
N VAL A 60 14.99 -1.00 4.14
CA VAL A 60 15.63 0.25 4.56
C VAL A 60 16.63 0.69 3.49
N GLU A 61 16.67 1.98 3.15
CA GLU A 61 17.60 2.54 2.15
C GLU A 61 19.07 2.57 2.64
N THR A 62 19.39 1.89 3.75
CA THR A 62 20.62 1.96 4.57
C THR A 62 20.85 3.28 5.29
N TRP A 63 20.98 3.19 6.62
CA TRP A 63 21.67 4.20 7.40
C TRP A 63 22.34 3.56 8.62
N SER A 64 23.68 3.57 8.64
CA SER A 64 24.47 3.21 9.81
C SER A 64 24.53 4.39 10.76
N GLN A 65 23.62 4.47 11.73
CA GLN A 65 23.80 5.34 12.89
C GLN A 65 23.60 4.59 14.21
N THR A 66 24.47 4.94 15.14
CA THR A 66 24.54 4.44 16.50
C THR A 66 23.25 4.67 17.27
N VAL A 67 22.78 3.59 17.90
CA VAL A 67 21.60 3.38 18.74
C VAL A 67 21.49 4.38 19.91
N VAL A 68 21.20 5.66 19.65
CA VAL A 68 20.90 6.62 20.73
C VAL A 68 19.60 7.40 20.48
N GLU A 69 19.12 7.54 19.25
CA GLU A 69 17.90 8.30 18.97
C GLU A 69 16.80 7.38 18.45
N LYS A 70 15.88 7.00 19.34
CA LYS A 70 14.78 6.06 19.07
C LYS A 70 13.61 6.68 18.30
N ASP A 71 13.68 7.97 18.00
CA ASP A 71 12.60 8.79 17.45
C ASP A 71 13.02 9.55 16.17
N SER A 72 13.80 8.92 15.29
CA SER A 72 14.15 9.49 13.98
C SER A 72 13.07 9.22 12.91
N GLU A 73 12.89 10.19 12.01
CA GLU A 73 12.17 10.00 10.76
C GLU A 73 13.11 9.29 9.76
N GLU A 74 12.64 8.19 9.19
CA GLU A 74 13.45 7.29 8.35
C GLU A 74 12.75 7.03 7.02
N VAL A 75 13.54 6.86 5.96
CA VAL A 75 12.99 6.59 4.64
C VAL A 75 13.23 5.14 4.23
N PHE A 76 12.15 4.47 3.85
CA PHE A 76 12.15 3.07 3.44
C PHE A 76 11.62 2.93 2.02
N PHE A 77 11.94 1.79 1.40
CA PHE A 77 11.30 1.33 0.18
C PHE A 77 10.33 0.21 0.51
N LEU A 78 9.06 0.41 0.17
CA LEU A 78 8.06 -0.61 0.20
C LEU A 78 8.07 -1.32 -1.16
N HIS A 79 8.47 -2.59 -1.15
CA HIS A 79 8.54 -3.47 -2.30
C HIS A 79 7.34 -4.42 -2.29
N VAL A 80 6.57 -4.43 -3.36
CA VAL A 80 5.41 -5.29 -3.54
C VAL A 80 5.65 -6.20 -4.73
N LEU A 81 5.57 -7.49 -4.49
CA LEU A 81 5.69 -8.54 -5.49
C LEU A 81 4.41 -9.36 -5.53
N ILE A 82 3.89 -9.56 -6.73
CA ILE A 82 2.69 -10.36 -6.99
C ILE A 82 3.07 -11.47 -7.94
N HIS A 83 2.86 -12.71 -7.54
CA HIS A 83 3.20 -13.90 -8.32
C HIS A 83 1.96 -14.75 -8.58
N SER A 84 1.86 -15.33 -9.79
CA SER A 84 1.00 -16.49 -10.07
C SER A 84 1.90 -17.66 -10.42
N SER A 85 1.87 -18.71 -9.59
CA SER A 85 2.80 -19.84 -9.67
C SER A 85 4.26 -19.36 -9.78
N ASP A 86 4.89 -19.52 -10.95
CA ASP A 86 6.29 -19.14 -11.20
C ASP A 86 6.44 -17.80 -11.93
N ASN A 87 5.33 -17.14 -12.28
CA ASN A 87 5.34 -15.90 -13.05
C ASN A 87 5.18 -14.68 -12.14
N VAL A 88 6.03 -13.67 -12.32
CA VAL A 88 5.85 -12.35 -11.70
C VAL A 88 4.78 -11.60 -12.49
N LEU A 89 3.66 -11.30 -11.84
CA LEU A 89 2.56 -10.51 -12.41
C LEU A 89 2.77 -9.02 -12.21
N PHE A 90 3.34 -8.63 -11.07
CA PHE A 90 3.63 -7.24 -10.74
C PHE A 90 4.82 -7.14 -9.80
N GLU A 91 5.61 -6.10 -10.02
CA GLU A 91 6.66 -5.67 -9.14
C GLU A 91 6.60 -4.14 -9.01
N GLY A 92 6.43 -3.66 -7.79
CA GLY A 92 6.29 -2.24 -7.50
C GLY A 92 7.16 -1.80 -6.33
N TYR A 93 7.75 -0.62 -6.47
CA TYR A 93 8.56 0.01 -5.43
C TYR A 93 8.01 1.39 -5.09
N LYS A 94 7.91 1.71 -3.80
CA LYS A 94 7.60 3.06 -3.34
C LYS A 94 8.47 3.49 -2.18
N LYS A 95 9.00 4.70 -2.27
CA LYS A 95 9.59 5.42 -1.14
C LYS A 95 8.50 5.85 -0.14
N VAL A 96 8.61 5.39 1.10
CA VAL A 96 7.69 5.70 2.20
C VAL A 96 8.46 6.29 3.37
N LEU A 97 7.82 7.21 4.08
CA LEU A 97 8.41 7.89 5.22
C LEU A 97 7.90 7.24 6.51
N VAL A 98 8.80 6.69 7.31
CA VAL A 98 8.48 6.07 8.58
C VAL A 98 8.80 7.06 9.69
N MET A 99 7.83 7.32 10.57
CA MET A 99 7.97 8.32 11.62
C MET A 99 7.52 7.79 12.98
N PRO A 100 8.07 8.31 14.10
CA PRO A 100 7.56 8.00 15.42
C PRO A 100 6.11 8.48 15.59
N GLN A 101 5.33 7.72 16.35
CA GLN A 101 3.98 8.12 16.73
C GLN A 101 4.03 9.30 17.70
N LYS A 102 3.33 10.39 17.34
CA LYS A 102 3.16 11.55 18.24
C LYS A 102 1.97 11.29 19.17
N SER A 103 2.21 11.32 20.47
CA SER A 103 1.14 11.28 21.46
C SER A 103 0.58 12.69 21.70
N ILE A 104 -0.74 12.79 21.85
CA ILE A 104 -1.39 14.02 22.29
C ILE A 104 -1.62 13.87 23.80
N ILE A 105 -0.95 14.72 24.57
CA ILE A 105 -1.15 14.80 26.02
C ILE A 105 -2.06 15.99 26.29
N LEU A 106 -3.23 15.72 26.87
CA LEU A 106 -4.15 16.74 27.35
C LEU A 106 -4.08 16.80 28.86
N ILE A 107 -3.80 17.99 29.39
CA ILE A 107 -3.77 18.24 30.82
C ILE A 107 -5.05 19.00 31.17
N GLN A 108 -5.87 18.41 32.04
CA GLN A 108 -7.03 19.05 32.61
C GLN A 108 -6.74 19.37 34.07
N THR A 109 -6.75 20.65 34.42
CA THR A 109 -6.66 21.10 35.80
C THR A 109 -8.07 21.25 36.38
N ASP A 110 -8.19 21.18 37.71
CA ASP A 110 -9.47 21.45 38.40
C ASP A 110 -9.91 22.91 38.22
N LYS A 111 -8.96 23.84 38.09
CA LYS A 111 -9.20 25.30 37.96
C LYS A 111 -8.26 25.94 36.95
N ALA A 112 -8.70 27.05 36.36
CA ALA A 112 -7.88 27.84 35.43
C ALA A 112 -6.87 28.76 36.15
N PHE A 113 -7.17 29.15 37.40
CA PHE A 113 -6.36 30.06 38.19
C PHE A 113 -6.36 29.63 39.66
N TYR A 114 -5.20 29.73 40.31
CA TYR A 114 -5.02 29.48 41.75
C TYR A 114 -4.57 30.75 42.46
N LYS A 115 -4.93 30.87 43.73
CA LYS A 115 -4.39 31.88 44.64
C LYS A 115 -3.04 31.41 45.21
N PRO A 116 -2.19 32.34 45.69
CA PRO A 116 -0.96 31.97 46.37
C PRO A 116 -1.21 31.04 47.57
N GLY A 117 -0.59 29.86 47.55
CA GLY A 117 -0.72 28.84 48.60
C GLY A 117 -1.79 27.77 48.36
N GLU A 118 -2.62 27.89 47.33
CA GLU A 118 -3.54 26.81 46.92
C GLU A 118 -2.81 25.71 46.13
N THR A 119 -3.29 24.47 46.27
CA THR A 119 -2.85 23.30 45.49
C THR A 119 -4.02 22.74 44.69
N GLY A 120 -3.72 22.01 43.61
CA GLY A 120 -4.72 21.27 42.85
C GLY A 120 -5.43 20.23 43.72
N GLU A 121 -6.74 20.10 43.53
CA GLU A 121 -7.52 18.98 44.06
C GLU A 121 -7.39 17.79 43.10
N GLU A 122 -7.17 16.58 43.63
CA GLU A 122 -7.15 15.32 42.86
C GLU A 122 -8.54 14.89 42.38
#